data_AF-A0A016WY45-F1
#
_entry.id   AF-A0A016WY45-F1
#
_cell.length_a   1.000
_cell.length_b   1.000
_cell.length_c   1.000
_cell.angle_alpha   90.00
_cell.angle_beta   90.00
_cell.angle_gamma   90.00
#
_symmetry.space_group_name_H-M   'P 1'
#
loop_
_entity.id
_entity.type
_entity.pdbx_description
1 polymer ?
#
loop_
_entity_poly.entity_id
_entity_poly.type
_entity_poly.pdbx_seq_one_letter_code
_entity_poly.pdbx_strand_id
1 'polypeptide(L)'
;MHIDRGRLIAGVLAAAVGKRSIHIKSNVVPDHGTSHVTVIDHDGNAVSCTSTINQIFGSMRASQTLGIIWNDEMDDFSTPGASNAFGFAPSPSNFIAPGKRPMSSMSPMVIYNKNENNIVMVVGASGGSFIISATAQTVIRTMLFNQTVKEAVDAPRLHNQFLPHVTQYEKPVPEEIVTLLTNVYKQNMTMVEKQKSVVQALEQHPDGFIHGNSDFRRQTATYPAGY
;
A
#
# COMPACT_ATOMS: atom_id res chain seq x y z
N MET A 1 -20.85 41.60 -45.04
CA MET A 1 -19.46 41.22 -45.36
C MET A 1 -18.55 42.37 -44.97
N HIS A 2 -18.14 42.43 -43.71
CA HIS A 2 -16.87 43.04 -43.29
C HIS A 2 -16.63 42.62 -41.83
N ILE A 3 -15.50 41.94 -41.63
CA ILE A 3 -15.00 41.47 -40.34
C ILE A 3 -14.05 42.56 -39.87
N ASP A 4 -14.23 43.06 -38.65
CA ASP A 4 -13.17 43.81 -37.99
C ASP A 4 -12.79 43.12 -36.66
N ARG A 5 -11.49 42.93 -36.49
CA ARG A 5 -10.88 42.15 -35.40
C ARG A 5 -10.39 43.12 -34.32
N GLY A 6 -10.72 42.77 -33.08
CA GLY A 6 -9.82 42.99 -31.95
C GLY A 6 -10.18 44.14 -31.02
N ARG A 7 -10.49 43.78 -29.76
CA ARG A 7 -9.85 44.35 -28.56
C ARG A 7 -10.28 43.56 -27.34
N LEU A 8 -9.30 42.93 -26.68
CA LEU A 8 -9.41 42.46 -25.30
C LEU A 8 -9.76 43.67 -24.41
N ILE A 9 -10.75 43.49 -23.53
CA ILE A 9 -10.93 44.33 -22.36
C ILE A 9 -10.90 43.41 -21.15
N ALA A 10 -9.75 43.37 -20.47
CA ALA A 10 -9.63 42.87 -19.12
C ALA A 10 -10.29 43.89 -18.19
N GLY A 11 -11.23 43.45 -17.35
CA GLY A 11 -11.86 44.34 -16.38
C GLY A 11 -12.99 43.71 -15.57
N VAL A 12 -12.65 43.34 -14.33
CA VAL A 12 -13.50 43.43 -13.13
C VAL A 12 -14.74 42.53 -13.07
N LEU A 13 -14.59 41.37 -12.40
CA LEU A 13 -15.63 40.85 -11.51
C LEU A 13 -14.98 40.03 -10.38
N ALA A 14 -14.45 40.73 -9.38
CA ALA A 14 -14.13 40.16 -8.07
C ALA A 14 -15.19 40.67 -7.08
N ALA A 15 -16.20 39.85 -6.79
CA ALA A 15 -17.10 40.09 -5.67
C ALA A 15 -17.64 38.77 -5.10
N ALA A 16 -17.14 38.45 -3.91
CA ALA A 16 -17.79 37.73 -2.82
C ALA A 16 -18.45 36.37 -3.12
N VAL A 17 -17.64 35.31 -3.15
CA VAL A 17 -18.07 33.99 -2.65
C VAL A 17 -17.31 33.74 -1.36
N GLY A 18 -17.99 33.90 -0.22
CA GLY A 18 -17.43 33.65 1.10
C GLY A 18 -16.96 32.20 1.23
N LYS A 19 -15.65 32.01 1.41
CA LYS A 19 -15.07 30.73 1.80
C LYS A 19 -15.51 30.39 3.22
N ARG A 20 -16.64 29.69 3.37
CA ARG A 20 -16.87 28.87 4.56
C ARG A 20 -16.01 27.61 4.43
N SER A 21 -14.78 27.70 4.93
CA SER A 21 -13.90 26.54 5.06
C SER A 21 -14.43 25.69 6.21
N ILE A 22 -15.22 24.68 5.89
CA ILE A 22 -15.61 23.63 6.84
C ILE A 22 -14.32 22.86 7.16
N HIS A 23 -13.69 23.17 8.28
CA HIS A 23 -12.59 22.38 8.81
C HIS A 23 -13.17 21.13 9.46
N ILE A 24 -13.36 20.08 8.66
CA ILE A 24 -13.52 18.74 9.22
C ILE A 24 -12.16 18.40 9.85
N LYS A 25 -12.08 18.41 11.18
CA LYS A 25 -10.98 17.76 11.90
C LYS A 25 -11.14 16.26 11.71
N SER A 26 -10.67 15.77 10.58
CA SER A 26 -10.59 14.34 10.34
C SER A 26 -9.34 13.84 11.07
N ASN A 27 -9.52 13.09 12.16
CA ASN A 27 -8.46 12.28 12.76
C ASN A 27 -8.13 11.10 11.83
N VAL A 28 -7.89 11.38 10.54
CA VAL A 28 -7.52 10.37 9.55
C VAL A 28 -6.05 10.10 9.78
N VAL A 29 -5.81 8.98 10.42
CA VAL A 29 -4.46 8.43 10.54
C VAL A 29 -3.97 8.14 9.13
N PRO A 30 -2.67 8.40 8.82
CA PRO A 30 -2.14 8.15 7.49
C PRO A 30 -2.21 6.66 7.14
N ASP A 31 -3.31 6.25 6.52
CA ASP A 31 -3.50 4.99 5.80
C ASP A 31 -3.34 5.26 4.30
N HIS A 32 -3.43 4.26 3.44
CA HIS A 32 -3.34 4.44 1.99
C HIS A 32 -4.69 4.06 1.33
N GLY A 33 -4.95 4.54 0.11
CA GLY A 33 -6.15 4.19 -0.65
C GLY A 33 -6.17 2.74 -1.15
N THR A 34 -5.14 1.96 -0.82
CA THR A 34 -4.98 0.55 -1.17
C THR A 34 -5.57 -0.35 -0.08
N SER A 35 -6.30 -1.38 -0.48
CA SER A 35 -6.75 -2.47 0.39
C SER A 35 -6.40 -3.82 -0.22
N HIS A 36 -6.15 -4.81 0.64
CA HIS A 36 -5.90 -6.19 0.25
C HIS A 36 -6.97 -7.11 0.82
N VAL A 37 -7.36 -8.15 0.07
CA VAL A 37 -8.26 -9.21 0.50
C VAL A 37 -7.76 -10.56 0.00
N THR A 38 -7.90 -11.57 0.84
CA THR A 38 -7.54 -12.96 0.56
C THR A 38 -8.75 -13.85 0.79
N VAL A 39 -8.94 -14.86 -0.07
CA VAL A 39 -10.05 -15.81 0.01
C VAL A 39 -9.53 -17.20 -0.35
N ILE A 40 -10.00 -18.21 0.37
CA ILE A 40 -9.94 -19.63 -0.03
C ILE A 40 -11.37 -20.15 0.08
N ASP A 41 -11.87 -20.86 -0.95
CA ASP A 41 -13.20 -21.48 -0.93
C ASP A 41 -13.15 -22.96 -0.55
N HIS A 42 -14.33 -23.57 -0.39
CA HIS A 42 -14.47 -24.98 -0.01
C HIS A 42 -13.94 -25.98 -1.07
N ASP A 43 -13.77 -25.54 -2.32
CA ASP A 43 -13.23 -26.37 -3.40
C ASP A 43 -11.70 -26.27 -3.46
N GLY A 44 -11.08 -25.45 -2.59
CA GLY A 44 -9.65 -25.20 -2.58
C GLY A 44 -9.18 -24.15 -3.60
N ASN A 45 -10.10 -23.38 -4.20
CA ASN A 45 -9.72 -22.24 -5.02
C ASN A 45 -9.26 -21.09 -4.12
N ALA A 46 -8.27 -20.33 -4.59
CA ALA A 46 -7.68 -19.22 -3.84
C ALA A 46 -7.66 -17.92 -4.64
N VAL A 47 -7.94 -16.81 -3.97
CA VAL A 47 -7.86 -15.45 -4.54
C VAL A 47 -7.04 -14.55 -3.63
N SER A 48 -6.03 -13.89 -4.20
CA SER A 48 -5.31 -12.79 -3.58
C SER A 48 -5.56 -11.53 -4.41
N CYS A 49 -6.19 -10.52 -3.82
CA CYS A 49 -6.60 -9.31 -4.54
C CYS A 49 -6.19 -8.05 -3.81
N THR A 50 -5.40 -7.21 -4.46
CA THR A 50 -5.10 -5.85 -4.01
C THR A 50 -5.81 -4.86 -4.93
N SER A 51 -6.55 -3.93 -4.35
CA SER A 51 -7.28 -2.88 -5.07
C SER A 51 -6.98 -1.52 -4.46
N THR A 52 -7.00 -0.47 -5.28
CA THR A 52 -6.61 0.87 -4.83
C THR A 52 -7.29 2.00 -5.60
N ILE A 53 -7.36 3.15 -4.95
CA ILE A 53 -7.55 4.47 -5.58
C ILE A 53 -6.29 5.35 -5.43
N ASN A 54 -5.14 4.71 -5.18
CA ASN A 54 -3.84 5.23 -4.78
C ASN A 54 -3.82 5.87 -3.38
N GLN A 55 -3.92 7.20 -3.27
CA GLN A 55 -3.87 7.88 -1.97
C GLN A 55 -5.21 7.83 -1.23
N ILE A 56 -5.26 8.30 0.01
CA ILE A 56 -6.51 8.37 0.78
C ILE A 56 -7.50 9.28 0.03
N PHE A 57 -8.69 8.75 -0.27
CA PHE A 57 -9.71 9.39 -1.10
C PHE A 57 -9.26 9.72 -2.54
N GLY A 58 -8.18 9.08 -3.01
CA GLY A 58 -7.62 9.25 -4.34
C GLY A 58 -7.41 10.71 -4.70
N SER A 59 -7.98 11.14 -5.83
CA SER A 59 -7.91 12.53 -6.31
C SER A 59 -8.68 13.55 -5.46
N MET A 60 -9.33 13.13 -4.37
CA MET A 60 -10.26 13.94 -3.56
C MET A 60 -11.42 14.50 -4.39
N ARG A 61 -11.77 13.80 -5.47
CA ARG A 61 -12.93 14.10 -6.33
C ARG A 61 -13.91 12.96 -6.27
N ALA A 62 -15.19 13.29 -6.16
CA ALA A 62 -16.29 12.35 -6.29
C ALA A 62 -17.24 12.81 -7.40
N SER A 63 -17.81 11.85 -8.12
CA SER A 63 -18.91 12.12 -9.05
C SER A 63 -20.15 12.55 -8.25
N GLN A 64 -20.69 13.73 -8.55
CA GLN A 64 -21.90 14.24 -7.87
C GLN A 64 -23.15 13.40 -8.15
N THR A 65 -23.20 12.71 -9.28
CA THR A 65 -24.37 11.91 -9.68
C THR A 65 -24.22 10.43 -9.34
N LEU A 66 -22.99 9.89 -9.38
CA LEU A 66 -22.73 8.45 -9.18
C LEU A 66 -22.14 8.11 -7.81
N GLY A 67 -21.63 9.10 -7.07
CA GLY A 67 -20.93 8.86 -5.79
C GLY A 67 -19.56 8.18 -5.91
N ILE A 68 -19.09 7.90 -7.12
CA ILE A 68 -17.78 7.27 -7.37
C ILE A 68 -16.65 8.23 -6.98
N ILE A 69 -15.72 7.77 -6.15
CA ILE A 69 -14.48 8.46 -5.82
C ILE A 69 -13.43 8.11 -6.88
N TRP A 70 -12.82 9.13 -7.47
CA TRP A 70 -11.83 8.95 -8.54
C TRP A 70 -10.42 8.77 -7.97
N ASN A 71 -9.67 7.81 -8.52
CA ASN A 71 -8.26 7.59 -8.16
C ASN A 71 -7.37 8.78 -8.53
N ASP A 72 -6.20 8.83 -7.92
CA ASP A 72 -5.05 9.64 -8.34
C ASP A 72 -3.85 8.78 -8.77
N GLU A 73 -4.13 7.68 -9.49
CA GLU A 73 -3.11 6.69 -9.91
C GLU A 73 -2.04 7.28 -10.84
N MET A 74 -2.31 8.45 -11.43
CA MET A 74 -1.32 9.17 -12.22
C MET A 74 -0.08 9.59 -11.40
N ASP A 75 -0.18 9.69 -10.07
CA ASP A 75 0.94 9.97 -9.16
C ASP A 75 1.98 8.83 -9.11
N ASP A 76 1.58 7.59 -9.44
CA ASP A 76 2.49 6.45 -9.47
C ASP A 76 3.40 6.44 -10.70
N PHE A 77 3.15 7.29 -11.71
CA PHE A 77 4.13 7.53 -12.76
C PHE A 77 5.30 8.37 -12.23
N SER A 78 6.50 8.08 -12.73
CA SER A 78 7.65 8.95 -12.53
C SER A 78 7.49 10.25 -13.34
N THR A 79 7.85 11.36 -12.71
CA THR A 79 7.99 12.67 -13.37
C THR A 79 9.47 13.06 -13.37
N PRO A 80 10.06 13.48 -14.52
CA PRO A 80 11.45 13.90 -14.56
C PRO A 80 11.76 14.95 -13.47
N GLY A 81 12.77 14.68 -12.64
CA GLY A 81 13.24 15.62 -11.61
C GLY A 81 12.41 15.66 -10.31
N ALA A 82 11.39 14.81 -10.15
CA ALA A 82 10.59 14.74 -8.92
C ALA A 82 10.37 13.28 -8.46
N SER A 83 10.44 13.05 -7.15
CA SER A 83 10.00 11.78 -6.54
C SER A 83 8.47 11.77 -6.41
N ASN A 84 7.86 10.58 -6.46
CA ASN A 84 6.42 10.43 -6.19
C ASN A 84 6.10 10.49 -4.69
N ALA A 85 4.80 10.39 -4.33
CA ALA A 85 4.36 10.51 -2.95
C ALA A 85 4.89 9.41 -2.00
N PHE A 86 5.44 8.31 -2.54
CA PHE A 86 6.05 7.20 -1.78
C PHE A 86 7.58 7.23 -1.78
N GLY A 87 8.19 8.30 -2.32
CA GLY A 87 9.63 8.52 -2.28
C GLY A 87 10.41 7.73 -3.34
N PHE A 88 9.75 7.11 -4.32
CA PHE A 88 10.45 6.49 -5.45
C PHE A 88 11.16 7.54 -6.29
N ALA A 89 12.42 7.27 -6.64
CA ALA A 89 13.19 8.11 -7.55
C ALA A 89 12.62 8.02 -8.98
N PRO A 90 12.75 9.08 -9.79
CA PRO A 90 12.22 9.10 -11.15
C PRO A 90 12.92 8.06 -12.02
N SER A 91 12.12 7.22 -12.67
CA SER A 91 12.59 6.22 -13.63
C SER A 91 12.00 6.50 -15.02
N PRO A 92 12.83 6.63 -16.08
CA PRO A 92 12.34 6.79 -17.44
C PRO A 92 11.40 5.66 -17.89
N SER A 93 11.62 4.43 -17.41
CA SER A 93 10.75 3.30 -17.72
C SER A 93 9.33 3.47 -17.17
N ASN A 94 9.14 4.36 -16.19
CA ASN A 94 7.86 4.66 -15.57
C ASN A 94 7.39 6.11 -15.86
N PHE A 95 7.87 6.75 -16.93
CA PHE A 95 7.30 8.03 -17.36
C PHE A 95 5.91 7.87 -17.98
N ILE A 96 5.12 8.94 -17.88
CA ILE A 96 3.76 9.05 -18.40
C ILE A 96 3.75 8.87 -19.91
N ALA A 97 2.86 8.02 -20.42
CA ALA A 97 2.56 7.91 -21.83
C ALA A 97 1.07 7.52 -22.02
N PRO A 98 0.41 7.93 -23.13
CA PRO A 98 -0.97 7.55 -23.40
C PRO A 98 -1.16 6.02 -23.41
N GLY A 99 -2.19 5.54 -22.70
CA GLY A 99 -2.54 4.12 -22.61
C GLY A 99 -1.58 3.26 -21.77
N LYS A 100 -0.50 3.84 -21.23
CA LYS A 100 0.43 3.14 -20.34
C LYS A 100 -0.20 2.97 -18.95
N ARG A 101 0.20 1.91 -18.25
CA ARG A 101 -0.13 1.69 -16.83
C ARG A 101 1.05 2.11 -15.96
N PRO A 102 0.83 2.83 -14.85
CA PRO A 102 1.90 3.18 -13.92
C PRO A 102 2.43 1.92 -13.22
N MET A 103 3.70 1.97 -12.78
CA MET A 103 4.27 0.94 -11.93
C MET A 103 3.55 0.92 -10.58
N SER A 104 3.26 -0.28 -10.07
CA SER A 104 2.63 -0.46 -8.76
C SER A 104 3.52 -1.29 -7.83
N SER A 105 3.44 -1.01 -6.53
CA SER A 105 4.04 -1.84 -5.48
C SER A 105 3.15 -3.01 -5.05
N MET A 106 1.94 -3.14 -5.61
CA MET A 106 1.01 -4.22 -5.28
C MET A 106 1.61 -5.59 -5.60
N SER A 107 1.62 -6.48 -4.58
CA SER A 107 2.17 -7.83 -4.69
C SER A 107 1.19 -8.90 -4.18
N PRO A 108 -0.03 -9.03 -4.74
CA PRO A 108 -0.92 -10.13 -4.39
C PRO A 108 -0.29 -11.47 -4.79
N MET A 109 -0.29 -12.44 -3.88
CA MET A 109 0.39 -13.73 -4.04
C MET A 109 -0.48 -14.91 -3.59
N VAL A 110 -0.43 -15.98 -4.37
CA VAL A 110 -0.92 -17.31 -4.02
C VAL A 110 0.29 -18.25 -4.09
N ILE A 111 0.55 -18.97 -3.00
CA ILE A 111 1.63 -19.95 -2.90
C ILE A 111 0.99 -21.34 -2.97
N TYR A 112 1.41 -22.11 -3.97
CA TYR A 112 0.88 -23.44 -4.27
C TYR A 112 1.98 -24.49 -4.19
N ASN A 113 1.74 -25.57 -3.44
CA ASN A 113 2.64 -26.70 -3.40
C ASN A 113 2.23 -27.70 -4.49
N LYS A 114 3.09 -27.82 -5.51
CA LYS A 114 2.86 -28.70 -6.66
C LYS A 114 2.93 -30.18 -6.31
N ASN A 115 3.68 -30.56 -5.27
CA ASN A 115 3.87 -31.96 -4.90
C ASN A 115 2.67 -32.50 -4.12
N GLU A 116 2.09 -31.65 -3.27
CA GLU A 116 0.90 -31.99 -2.45
C GLU A 116 -0.42 -31.58 -3.13
N ASN A 117 -0.33 -30.84 -4.23
CA ASN A 117 -1.47 -30.37 -5.01
C ASN A 117 -2.48 -29.54 -4.19
N ASN A 118 -1.96 -28.63 -3.35
CA ASN A 118 -2.72 -27.79 -2.43
C ASN A 118 -2.18 -26.35 -2.36
N ILE A 119 -3.04 -25.43 -1.93
CA ILE A 119 -2.65 -24.07 -1.57
C ILE A 119 -1.95 -24.13 -0.22
N VAL A 120 -0.87 -23.37 -0.07
CA VAL A 120 -0.15 -23.26 1.20
C VAL A 120 -0.46 -21.92 1.85
N MET A 121 -0.47 -20.85 1.06
CA MET A 121 -0.67 -19.50 1.58
C MET A 121 -1.27 -18.58 0.52
N VAL A 122 -2.16 -17.69 0.95
CA VAL A 122 -2.73 -16.61 0.16
C VAL A 122 -2.45 -15.32 0.91
N VAL A 123 -1.70 -14.39 0.30
CA VAL A 123 -1.16 -13.24 1.03
C VAL A 123 -1.00 -12.03 0.12
N GLY A 124 -1.00 -10.86 0.73
CA GLY A 124 -0.61 -9.60 0.14
C GLY A 124 -0.83 -8.46 1.12
N ALA A 125 -0.56 -7.24 0.68
CA ALA A 125 -0.61 -6.08 1.54
C ALA A 125 -1.10 -4.82 0.83
N SER A 126 -1.54 -3.86 1.63
CA SER A 126 -1.58 -2.43 1.30
C SER A 126 -0.44 -1.69 2.00
N GLY A 127 -0.19 -0.43 1.64
CA GLY A 127 0.89 0.37 2.25
C GLY A 127 1.83 1.10 1.31
N GLY A 128 1.48 1.36 0.05
CA GLY A 128 2.39 2.01 -0.91
C GLY A 128 3.70 1.22 -1.10
N SER A 129 4.84 1.89 -1.03
CA SER A 129 6.17 1.26 -1.18
C SER A 129 6.46 0.16 -0.14
N PHE A 130 5.78 0.17 1.01
CA PHE A 130 5.93 -0.83 2.06
C PHE A 130 5.34 -2.21 1.71
N ILE A 131 4.48 -2.30 0.67
CA ILE A 131 3.76 -3.53 0.30
C ILE A 131 4.73 -4.69 0.02
N ILE A 132 5.78 -4.42 -0.75
CA ILE A 132 6.72 -5.44 -1.21
C ILE A 132 7.44 -6.07 -0.01
N SER A 133 8.05 -5.24 0.85
CA SER A 133 8.78 -5.71 2.02
C SER A 133 7.89 -6.37 3.06
N ALA A 134 6.66 -5.87 3.26
CA ALA A 134 5.73 -6.46 4.22
C ALA A 134 5.29 -7.86 3.78
N THR A 135 4.89 -8.00 2.51
CA THR A 135 4.50 -9.29 1.93
C THR A 135 5.66 -10.28 1.99
N ALA A 136 6.87 -9.85 1.58
CA ALA A 136 8.06 -10.70 1.62
C ALA A 136 8.40 -11.17 3.04
N GLN A 137 8.37 -10.27 4.03
CA GLN A 137 8.63 -10.64 5.43
C GLN A 137 7.61 -11.64 5.96
N THR A 138 6.32 -11.48 5.66
CA THR A 138 5.30 -12.45 6.09
C THR A 138 5.56 -13.83 5.48
N VAL A 139 5.84 -13.89 4.17
CA VAL A 139 6.16 -15.17 3.49
C VAL A 139 7.42 -15.81 4.06
N ILE A 140 8.49 -15.06 4.25
CA ILE A 140 9.76 -15.56 4.84
C ILE A 140 9.51 -16.12 6.24
N ARG A 141 8.77 -15.39 7.08
CA ARG A 141 8.50 -15.80 8.45
C ARG A 141 7.67 -17.07 8.53
N THR A 142 6.62 -17.16 7.71
CA THR A 142 5.78 -18.36 7.66
C THR A 142 6.57 -19.56 7.11
N MET A 143 7.21 -19.40 5.94
CA MET A 143 7.78 -20.52 5.20
C MET A 143 9.18 -20.94 5.67
N LEU A 144 10.02 -20.00 6.11
CA LEU A 144 11.42 -20.28 6.48
C LEU A 144 11.62 -20.33 8.00
N PHE A 145 10.89 -19.50 8.76
CA PHE A 145 11.00 -19.49 10.22
C PHE A 145 9.94 -20.35 10.90
N ASN A 146 9.07 -21.00 10.12
CA ASN A 146 8.00 -21.88 10.59
C ASN A 146 7.11 -21.19 11.64
N GLN A 147 6.88 -19.88 11.47
CA GLN A 147 5.99 -19.10 12.31
C GLN A 147 4.55 -19.26 11.82
N THR A 148 3.60 -19.31 12.73
CA THR A 148 2.18 -19.27 12.37
C THR A 148 1.85 -17.99 11.59
N VAL A 149 0.82 -18.01 10.75
CA VAL A 149 0.36 -16.79 10.04
C VAL A 149 0.13 -15.59 10.97
N LYS A 150 -0.31 -15.84 12.22
CA LYS A 150 -0.49 -14.80 13.23
C LYS A 150 0.85 -14.19 13.65
N GLU A 151 1.80 -15.02 14.05
CA GLU A 151 3.15 -14.58 14.43
C GLU A 151 3.83 -13.83 13.27
N ALA A 152 3.71 -14.35 12.04
CA ALA A 152 4.34 -13.77 10.87
C ALA A 152 3.78 -12.38 10.49
N VAL A 153 2.46 -12.20 10.56
CA VAL A 153 1.81 -10.91 10.26
C VAL A 153 2.02 -9.90 11.39
N ASP A 154 1.96 -10.34 12.64
CA ASP A 154 2.08 -9.48 13.82
C ASP A 154 3.54 -9.11 14.13
N ALA A 155 4.51 -9.87 13.63
CA ALA A 155 5.93 -9.61 13.82
C ALA A 155 6.34 -8.18 13.41
N PRO A 156 7.34 -7.59 14.09
CA PRO A 156 7.83 -6.26 13.76
C PRO A 156 8.50 -6.24 12.38
N ARG A 157 8.31 -5.14 11.65
CA ARG A 157 8.73 -4.96 10.27
C ARG A 157 9.95 -4.06 10.13
N LEU A 158 10.78 -4.39 9.15
CA LEU A 158 11.81 -3.51 8.60
C LEU A 158 11.46 -3.16 7.15
N HIS A 159 11.86 -1.98 6.70
CA HIS A 159 11.68 -1.55 5.32
C HIS A 159 12.87 -0.71 4.86
N ASN A 160 13.40 -1.06 3.70
CA ASN A 160 14.36 -0.25 2.95
C ASN A 160 14.01 -0.39 1.46
N GLN A 161 13.85 0.74 0.78
CA GLN A 161 13.50 0.82 -0.64
C GLN A 161 14.63 1.44 -1.48
N PHE A 162 15.88 1.31 -1.00
CA PHE A 162 17.09 1.93 -1.52
C PHE A 162 17.15 3.46 -1.40
N LEU A 163 16.15 4.16 -1.94
CA LEU A 163 15.99 5.61 -1.80
C LEU A 163 14.64 5.95 -1.16
N PRO A 164 14.60 6.79 -0.10
CA PRO A 164 15.74 7.43 0.58
C PRO A 164 16.67 6.42 1.27
N HIS A 165 17.94 6.79 1.46
CA HIS A 165 18.97 5.93 2.08
C HIS A 165 18.76 5.81 3.60
N VAL A 166 17.70 5.08 3.97
CA VAL A 166 17.28 4.82 5.34
C VAL A 166 16.57 3.46 5.41
N THR A 167 16.85 2.72 6.47
CA THR A 167 16.11 1.52 6.86
C THR A 167 15.16 1.89 7.99
N GLN A 168 13.87 1.90 7.72
CA GLN A 168 12.86 2.08 8.75
C GLN A 168 12.62 0.75 9.48
N TYR A 169 12.44 0.79 10.79
CA TYR A 169 12.09 -0.38 11.59
C TYR A 169 11.06 -0.04 12.65
N GLU A 170 10.19 -0.99 12.97
CA GLU A 170 9.22 -0.81 14.06
C GLU A 170 9.87 -0.98 15.44
N LYS A 171 9.41 -0.22 16.42
CA LYS A 171 9.89 -0.26 17.81
C LYS A 171 10.11 -1.66 18.40
N PRO A 172 9.26 -2.68 18.15
CA PRO A 172 9.46 -4.01 18.73
C PRO A 172 10.56 -4.85 18.07
N VAL A 173 11.25 -4.37 17.01
CA VAL A 173 12.42 -5.07 16.47
C VAL A 173 13.48 -5.22 17.58
N PRO A 174 14.05 -6.42 17.80
CA PRO A 174 15.08 -6.64 18.82
C PRO A 174 16.25 -5.67 18.72
N GLU A 175 16.63 -5.05 19.84
CA GLU A 175 17.70 -4.05 19.90
C GLU A 175 19.05 -4.61 19.43
N GLU A 176 19.30 -5.90 19.66
CA GLU A 176 20.50 -6.60 19.18
C GLU A 176 20.62 -6.56 17.66
N ILE A 177 19.50 -6.76 16.93
CA ILE A 177 19.46 -6.67 15.47
C ILE A 177 19.72 -5.24 15.01
N VAL A 178 19.05 -4.26 15.64
CA VAL A 178 19.22 -2.85 15.30
C VAL A 178 20.67 -2.40 15.53
N THR A 179 21.26 -2.79 16.66
CA THR A 179 22.63 -2.47 17.04
C THR A 179 23.63 -3.11 16.07
N LEU A 180 23.43 -4.37 15.71
CA LEU A 180 24.26 -5.07 14.72
C LEU A 180 24.21 -4.37 13.36
N LEU A 181 23.01 -4.08 12.84
CA LEU A 181 22.83 -3.42 11.56
C LEU A 181 23.43 -2.01 11.54
N THR A 182 23.27 -1.26 12.63
CA THR A 182 23.80 0.11 12.74
C THR A 182 25.31 0.13 12.88
N ASN A 183 25.87 -0.65 13.81
CA ASN A 183 27.27 -0.52 14.20
C ASN A 183 28.21 -1.35 13.33
N VAL A 184 27.80 -2.55 12.90
CA VAL A 184 28.63 -3.44 12.08
C VAL A 184 28.36 -3.21 10.60
N TYR A 185 27.10 -3.24 10.18
CA TYR A 185 26.73 -3.12 8.76
C TYR A 185 26.49 -1.68 8.29
N LYS A 186 26.70 -0.69 9.17
CA LYS A 186 26.63 0.75 8.89
C LYS A 186 25.31 1.18 8.22
N GLN A 187 24.21 0.49 8.55
CA GLN A 187 22.89 0.83 8.05
C GLN A 187 22.37 2.11 8.72
N ASN A 188 21.74 2.98 7.94
CA ASN A 188 21.07 4.16 8.46
C ASN A 188 19.69 3.78 9.00
N MET A 189 19.61 3.41 10.27
CA MET A 189 18.39 2.88 10.89
C MET A 189 17.53 4.02 11.46
N THR A 190 16.21 4.00 11.22
CA THR A 190 15.25 4.95 11.81
C THR A 190 14.06 4.21 12.40
N MET A 191 13.79 4.47 13.67
CA MET A 191 12.65 3.87 14.37
C MET A 191 11.34 4.55 13.95
N VAL A 192 10.29 3.75 13.77
CA VAL A 192 8.91 4.21 13.68
C VAL A 192 8.06 3.45 14.70
N GLU A 193 7.03 4.10 15.25
CA GLU A 193 6.11 3.42 16.18
C GLU A 193 5.36 2.28 15.49
N LYS A 194 5.01 2.48 14.21
CA LYS A 194 4.22 1.54 13.42
C LYS A 194 4.45 1.77 11.92
N GLN A 195 4.67 0.70 11.18
CA GLN A 195 4.71 0.72 9.72
C GLN A 195 3.30 0.89 9.15
N LYS A 196 3.20 1.52 7.98
CA LYS A 196 1.92 1.83 7.32
C LYS A 196 1.36 0.69 6.48
N SER A 197 2.13 -0.39 6.32
CA SER A 197 1.65 -1.56 5.60
C SER A 197 0.60 -2.32 6.42
N VAL A 198 -0.38 -2.88 5.71
CA VAL A 198 -1.41 -3.76 6.28
C VAL A 198 -1.44 -5.04 5.48
N VAL A 199 -1.14 -6.16 6.13
CA VAL A 199 -1.15 -7.51 5.51
C VAL A 199 -2.49 -8.20 5.76
N GLN A 200 -2.99 -8.94 4.78
CA GLN A 200 -4.03 -9.96 5.01
C GLN A 200 -3.47 -11.28 4.50
N ALA A 201 -3.63 -12.34 5.29
CA ALA A 201 -3.06 -13.65 4.96
C ALA A 201 -3.97 -14.79 5.41
N LEU A 202 -4.05 -15.81 4.57
CA LEU A 202 -4.59 -17.13 4.88
C LEU A 202 -3.47 -18.16 4.66
N GLU A 203 -3.34 -19.11 5.58
CA GLU A 203 -2.40 -20.22 5.53
C GLU A 203 -3.21 -21.52 5.67
N GLN A 204 -3.04 -22.44 4.73
CA GLN A 204 -3.69 -23.75 4.78
C GLN A 204 -2.68 -24.79 5.26
N HIS A 205 -3.04 -25.48 6.35
CA HIS A 205 -2.21 -26.50 6.96
C HIS A 205 -2.51 -27.89 6.36
N PRO A 206 -1.59 -28.87 6.48
CA PRO A 206 -1.79 -30.23 5.94
C PRO A 206 -3.00 -30.99 6.54
N ASP A 207 -3.49 -30.55 7.70
CA ASP A 207 -4.70 -31.08 8.34
C ASP A 207 -6.00 -30.55 7.70
N GLY A 208 -5.89 -29.66 6.71
CA GLY A 208 -6.99 -29.05 5.99
C GLY A 208 -7.55 -27.79 6.64
N PHE A 209 -7.08 -27.41 7.83
CA PHE A 209 -7.52 -26.19 8.49
C PHE A 209 -6.90 -24.96 7.85
N ILE A 210 -7.70 -23.90 7.75
CA ILE A 210 -7.28 -22.60 7.22
C ILE A 210 -7.14 -21.63 8.39
N HIS A 211 -5.92 -21.15 8.57
CA HIS A 211 -5.58 -20.16 9.57
C HIS A 211 -5.48 -18.79 8.89
N GLY A 212 -6.24 -17.82 9.38
CA GLY A 212 -6.20 -16.45 8.88
C GLY A 212 -5.64 -15.48 9.90
N ASN A 213 -5.01 -14.40 9.44
CA ASN A 213 -4.76 -13.24 10.27
C ASN A 213 -5.00 -11.94 9.49
N SER A 214 -5.67 -11.01 10.15
CA SER A 214 -5.80 -9.63 9.72
C SER A 214 -4.86 -8.77 10.53
N ASP A 215 -4.03 -7.98 9.84
CA ASP A 215 -2.99 -7.19 10.49
C ASP A 215 -3.59 -6.14 11.44
N PHE A 216 -3.20 -6.22 12.72
CA PHE A 216 -3.55 -5.24 13.76
C PHE A 216 -3.06 -3.83 13.41
N ARG A 217 -2.25 -3.69 12.36
CA ARG A 217 -1.79 -2.40 11.91
C ARG A 217 -2.91 -1.50 11.41
N ARG A 218 -3.95 -2.12 10.85
CA ARG A 218 -5.18 -1.44 10.46
C ARG A 218 -5.96 -0.97 11.70
N GLN A 219 -6.35 0.30 11.71
CA GLN A 219 -7.06 0.88 12.86
C GLN A 219 -8.53 0.47 12.94
N THR A 220 -9.15 0.27 11.78
CA THR A 220 -10.48 -0.32 11.70
C THR A 220 -10.37 -1.80 12.04
N ALA A 221 -11.26 -2.27 12.90
CA ALA A 221 -11.35 -3.68 13.25
C ALA A 221 -11.57 -4.52 11.98
N THR A 222 -10.61 -5.38 11.68
CA THR A 222 -10.65 -6.35 10.58
C THR A 222 -10.30 -7.70 11.15
N TYR A 223 -11.09 -8.71 10.82
CA TYR A 223 -10.88 -10.07 11.29
C TYR A 223 -11.05 -11.05 10.12
N PRO A 224 -10.25 -12.12 10.07
CA PRO A 224 -10.57 -13.24 9.21
C PRO A 224 -11.89 -13.88 9.68
N ALA A 225 -12.67 -14.37 8.72
CA ALA A 225 -13.92 -15.09 8.98
C ALA A 225 -14.04 -16.24 7.97
N GLY A 226 -14.67 -17.33 8.40
CA GLY A 226 -14.84 -18.55 7.62
C GLY A 226 -15.84 -19.48 8.28
N TYR A 227 -16.05 -20.64 7.66
CA TYR A 227 -16.93 -21.71 8.14
C TYR A 227 -16.25 -23.08 7.99
#